data_AF-A0A7C7EHW0-F1
#
_entry.id   AF-A0A7C7EHW0-F1
#
_cell.length_a   1.000
_cell.length_b   1.000
_cell.length_c   1.000
_cell.angle_alpha   90.00
_cell.angle_beta   90.00
_cell.angle_gamma   90.00
#
_symmetry.space_group_name_H-M   'P 1'
#
loop_
_entity.id
_entity.type
_entity.pdbx_description
1 polymer ?
#
loop_
_entity_poly.entity_id
_entity_poly.type
_entity_poly.pdbx_seq_one_letter_code
_entity_poly.pdbx_strand_id
1 'polypeptide(L)' 'MTGTEKLDAFIRNSKGVITSKIAADHGIHREYLSEFVRQGKLERIAHGIYITPDV' A
#
# COMPACT_ATOMS: atom_id res chain seq x y z
N MET A 1 0.43 -14.09 -9.56
CA MET A 1 0.02 -12.91 -8.80
C MET A 1 1.10 -11.84 -8.92
N THR A 2 0.78 -10.68 -9.49
CA THR A 2 1.69 -9.53 -9.65
C THR A 2 1.89 -8.80 -8.30
N GLY A 3 2.89 -7.92 -8.19
CA GLY A 3 3.10 -7.12 -6.98
C GLY A 3 1.92 -6.19 -6.66
N THR A 4 1.23 -5.72 -7.69
CA THR A 4 0.02 -4.89 -7.64
C THR A 4 -1.17 -5.65 -7.06
N GLU A 5 -1.39 -6.90 -7.50
CA GLU A 5 -2.46 -7.77 -6.98
C GLU A 5 -2.22 -8.16 -5.52
N LYS A 6 -0.96 -8.42 -5.14
CA LYS A 6 -0.56 -8.64 -3.74
C LYS A 6 -0.88 -7.45 -2.86
N LEU A 7 -0.57 -6.24 -3.33
CA LEU A 7 -0.82 -5.01 -2.60
C LEU A 7 -2.33 -4.74 -2.45
N ASP A 8 -3.13 -4.92 -3.50
CA ASP A 8 -4.59 -4.73 -3.43
C ASP A 8 -5.24 -5.71 -2.43
N ALA A 9 -4.88 -6.99 -2.50
CA ALA A 9 -5.37 -8.01 -1.58
C ALA A 9 -4.94 -7.71 -0.12
N PHE A 10 -3.74 -7.18 0.07
CA PHE A 10 -3.26 -6.82 1.40
C PHE A 10 -4.02 -5.63 1.98
N ILE A 11 -4.21 -4.58 1.18
CA ILE A 11 -4.91 -3.35 1.59
C ILE A 11 -6.31 -3.68 2.10
N ARG A 12 -7.07 -4.51 1.36
CA ARG A 12 -8.42 -4.97 1.76
C ARG A 12 -8.45 -5.67 3.12
N ASN A 13 -7.37 -6.36 3.49
CA ASN A 13 -7.25 -7.05 4.78
C ASN A 13 -6.68 -6.16 5.90
N SER A 14 -6.06 -5.03 5.57
CA SER A 14 -5.23 -4.23 6.50
C SER A 14 -5.98 -3.16 7.31
N LYS A 15 -7.33 -3.15 7.30
CA LYS A 15 -8.15 -2.07 7.88
C LYS A 15 -7.71 -0.67 7.40
N GLY A 16 -7.19 -0.58 6.17
CA GLY A 16 -6.82 0.69 5.56
C GLY A 16 -5.48 1.27 5.98
N VAL A 17 -4.60 0.55 6.70
CA VAL A 17 -3.27 1.05 7.05
C VAL A 17 -2.18 0.10 6.54
N ILE A 18 -1.24 0.62 5.77
CA ILE A 18 -0.09 -0.14 5.30
C ILE A 18 1.21 0.64 5.53
N THR A 19 2.25 -0.07 5.97
CA THR A 19 3.59 0.51 6.11
C THR A 19 4.54 -0.06 5.07
N SER A 20 5.59 0.69 4.73
CA SER A 20 6.64 0.20 3.83
C SER A 20 7.37 -1.02 4.38
N LYS A 21 7.39 -1.19 5.71
CA LYS A 21 7.97 -2.36 6.38
C LYS A 21 7.10 -3.60 6.12
N ILE A 22 5.80 -3.49 6.40
CA ILE A 22 4.83 -4.56 6.14
C ILE A 22 4.85 -4.95 4.66
N ALA A 23 4.85 -3.96 3.75
CA ALA A 23 4.96 -4.23 2.32
C ALA A 23 6.21 -5.05 1.98
N ALA A 24 7.38 -4.66 2.50
CA ALA A 24 8.63 -5.40 2.29
C ALA A 24 8.58 -6.83 2.86
N ASP A 25 8.02 -7.01 4.06
CA ASP A 25 7.86 -8.32 4.71
C ASP A 25 6.97 -9.27 3.87
N HIS A 26 6.06 -8.71 3.07
CA HIS A 26 5.19 -9.45 2.13
C HIS A 26 5.75 -9.51 0.69
N GLY A 27 6.99 -9.08 0.47
CA GLY A 27 7.62 -9.08 -0.86
C GLY A 27 7.01 -8.09 -1.84
N ILE A 28 6.38 -7.02 -1.34
CA ILE A 28 5.80 -5.93 -2.13
C ILE A 28 6.85 -4.82 -2.22
N HIS A 29 7.28 -4.53 -3.45
CA HIS A 29 8.22 -3.44 -3.70
C HIS A 29 7.62 -2.07 -3.40
N ARG A 30 8.43 -1.15 -2.86
CA ARG A 30 7.99 0.21 -2.49
C ARG A 30 7.45 1.02 -3.66
N GLU A 31 7.84 0.70 -4.88
CA GLU A 31 7.33 1.34 -6.09
C GLU A 31 5.81 1.18 -6.24
N TYR A 32 5.27 0.02 -5.86
CA TYR A 32 3.82 -0.22 -5.90
C TYR A 32 3.05 0.66 -4.92
N LEU A 33 3.63 0.97 -3.75
CA LEU A 33 3.03 1.92 -2.81
C LEU A 33 2.98 3.32 -3.43
N SER A 34 4.07 3.77 -4.04
CA SER A 34 4.15 5.06 -4.72
C SER A 34 3.20 5.14 -5.93
N GLU A 35 3.02 4.03 -6.64
CA GLU A 35 2.07 3.93 -7.74
C GLU A 35 0.63 4.02 -7.24
N PHE A 36 0.27 3.33 -6.15
CA PHE A 36 -1.05 3.41 -5.54
C PHE A 36 -1.36 4.82 -5.03
N VAL A 37 -0.35 5.54 -4.53
CA VAL A 37 -0.49 6.95 -4.19
C VAL A 37 -0.77 7.80 -5.43
N ARG A 38 -0.02 7.59 -6.53
CA ARG A 38 -0.31 8.29 -7.81
C ARG A 38 -1.70 7.99 -8.36
N GLN A 39 -2.22 6.79 -8.15
CA GLN A 39 -3.55 6.37 -8.58
C GLN A 39 -4.67 6.84 -7.63
N GLY A 40 -4.35 7.50 -6.51
CA GLY A 40 -5.33 7.90 -5.50
C GLY A 40 -5.92 6.75 -4.68
N LYS A 41 -5.31 5.55 -4.72
CA LYS A 41 -5.73 4.38 -3.94
C LYS A 41 -5.15 4.34 -2.53
N LEU A 42 -4.06 5.07 -2.31
CA LEU A 42 -3.42 5.26 -1.01
C LEU A 42 -3.08 6.73 -0.82
N GLU A 43 -3.02 7.16 0.42
CA GLU A 43 -2.46 8.44 0.84
C GLU A 43 -1.22 8.20 1.70
N ARG A 44 -0.13 8.92 1.42
CA ARG A 44 1.07 8.85 2.26
C ARG A 44 1.01 9.93 3.32
N ILE A 45 0.71 9.54 4.56
CA ILE A 45 0.60 10.47 5.69
C ILE A 45 1.91 10.71 6.43
N ALA A 46 2.89 9.83 6.29
CA ALA A 46 4.22 9.99 6.89
C ALA A 46 5.29 9.16 6.16
N HIS A 47 6.54 9.21 6.65
CA HIS A 47 7.61 8.39 6.09
C HIS A 47 7.30 6.89 6.24
N GLY A 48 7.02 6.21 5.12
CA GLY A 48 6.75 4.78 5.11
C GLY A 48 5.39 4.39 5.69
N ILE A 49 4.47 5.34 5.89
CA ILE A 49 3.11 5.08 6.38
C ILE A 49 2.12 5.56 5.32
N TYR A 50 1.20 4.67 4.97
CA TYR A 50 0.19 4.88 3.94
C TYR A 50 -1.18 4.43 4.47
N ILE A 51 -2.23 5.12 4.06
CA ILE A 51 -3.61 4.79 4.43
C ILE A 51 -4.49 4.69 3.18
N THR A 52 -5.58 3.92 3.26
CA THR A 52 -6.66 4.04 2.27
C THR A 52 -7.39 5.36 2.47
N PRO A 53 -7.72 6.09 1.40
CA PRO A 53 -8.61 7.24 1.48
C PRO A 53 -9.97 6.84 2.09
N ASP A 54 -10.61 7.78 2.80
CA ASP A 54 -11.95 7.59 3.37
C ASP A 54 -13.10 7.76 2.34
N VAL A 55 -12.77 7.93 1.04
CA VAL A 55 -13.73 8.23 -0.05
C VAL A 55 -14.36 7.00 -0.69
#